data_AF-A0A936UE25-F1
#
_entry.id   AF-A0A936UE25-F1
#
_cell.length_a   1.000
_cell.length_b   1.000
_cell.length_c   1.000
_cell.angle_alpha   90.00
_cell.angle_beta   90.00
_cell.angle_gamma   90.00
#
_symmetry.space_group_name_H-M   'P 1'
#
loop_
_entity.id
_entity.type
_entity.pdbx_description
1 polymer ?
#
loop_
_entity_poly.entity_id
_entity_poly.type
_entity_poly.pdbx_seq_one_letter_code
_entity_poly.pdbx_strand_id
1 'polypeptide(L)' 'MTTPRTVDPSLRHGEAGERWGNLAAPAGAFTAGDTFLFQGEAGRRVVRRVLVFPTDRSRRLVHYESADS' A
#
# COMPACT_ATOMS: atom_id res chain seq x y z
N MET A 1 13.31 7.58 13.93
CA MET A 1 12.43 7.73 12.75
C MET A 1 12.85 6.68 11.74
N THR A 2 11.99 5.70 11.45
CA THR A 2 12.22 4.74 10.37
C THR A 2 11.96 5.43 9.03
N THR A 3 12.91 5.34 8.11
CA THR A 3 12.74 5.83 6.75
C THR A 3 11.54 5.11 6.11
N PRO A 4 10.56 5.83 5.54
CA PRO A 4 9.45 5.19 4.86
C PRO A 4 9.98 4.32 3.73
N ARG A 5 9.52 3.08 3.66
CA ARG A 5 9.87 2.19 2.56
C ARG A 5 9.37 2.75 1.23
N THR A 6 10.11 2.50 0.16
CA THR A 6 9.67 2.88 -1.20
C THR A 6 9.00 1.68 -1.88
N VAL A 7 7.91 1.95 -2.60
CA VAL A 7 7.05 0.94 -3.23
C VAL A 7 6.92 1.28 -4.71
N ASP A 8 7.01 0.26 -5.56
CA ASP A 8 6.80 0.41 -7.01
C ASP A 8 5.32 0.78 -7.28
N PRO A 9 5.03 1.88 -8.00
CA PRO A 9 3.67 2.28 -8.37
C PRO A 9 2.89 1.22 -9.13
N SER A 10 3.56 0.30 -9.84
CA SER A 10 2.91 -0.81 -10.57
C SER A 10 2.21 -1.82 -9.67
N LEU A 11 2.50 -1.81 -8.35
CA LEU A 11 1.80 -2.64 -7.38
C LEU A 11 0.38 -2.13 -7.07
N ARG A 12 0.02 -0.93 -7.53
CA ARG A 12 -1.36 -0.41 -7.43
C ARG A 12 -2.32 -1.41 -8.07
N HIS A 13 -3.43 -1.63 -7.39
CA HIS A 13 -4.42 -2.61 -7.78
C HIS A 13 -5.83 -2.03 -7.72
N GLY A 14 -6.58 -2.20 -8.81
CA GLY A 14 -7.94 -1.69 -8.94
C GLY A 14 -7.98 -0.17 -8.98
N GLU A 15 -9.05 0.40 -8.43
CA GLU A 15 -9.23 1.85 -8.36
C GLU A 15 -8.26 2.46 -7.33
N ALA A 16 -7.45 3.40 -7.79
CA ALA A 16 -6.53 4.18 -6.96
C ALA A 16 -6.80 5.66 -7.23
N GLY A 17 -7.24 6.38 -6.20
CA GLY A 17 -7.43 7.82 -6.23
C GLY A 17 -6.27 8.56 -5.56
N GLU A 18 -6.38 9.89 -5.50
CA GLU A 18 -5.38 10.75 -4.85
C GLU A 18 -5.28 10.52 -3.33
N ARG A 19 -6.39 10.11 -2.70
CA ARG A 19 -6.51 9.98 -1.24
C ARG A 19 -6.36 8.55 -0.72
N TRP A 20 -6.70 7.55 -1.52
CA TRP A 20 -6.68 6.15 -1.11
C TRP A 20 -6.52 5.24 -2.32
N GLY A 21 -6.09 4.01 -2.07
CA GLY A 21 -6.01 2.98 -3.09
C GLY A 21 -5.71 1.62 -2.49
N ASN A 22 -5.40 0.66 -3.35
CA ASN A 22 -4.97 -0.67 -2.93
C ASN A 22 -3.67 -1.07 -3.61
N LEU A 23 -2.90 -1.93 -2.94
CA LEU A 23 -1.76 -2.64 -3.53
C LEU A 23 -2.06 -4.13 -3.58
N ALA A 24 -1.56 -4.81 -4.62
CA ALA A 24 -1.38 -6.24 -4.62
C ALA A 24 0.07 -6.55 -4.21
N ALA A 25 0.29 -6.96 -2.97
CA ALA A 25 1.62 -7.23 -2.43
C ALA A 25 1.77 -8.68 -1.96
N PRO A 26 2.99 -9.23 -1.88
CA PRO A 26 3.22 -10.54 -1.27
C PRO A 26 2.70 -10.62 0.18
N ALA A 27 2.30 -11.80 0.61
CA ALA A 27 1.92 -12.04 2.00
C ALA A 27 3.07 -11.71 2.96
N GLY A 28 2.76 -11.04 4.08
CA GLY A 28 3.75 -10.58 5.05
C GLY A 28 4.54 -9.34 4.62
N ALA A 29 4.31 -8.82 3.41
CA ALA A 29 5.01 -7.63 2.96
C ALA A 29 4.59 -6.37 3.73
N PHE A 30 3.35 -6.27 4.21
CA PHE A 30 2.83 -5.08 4.91
C PHE A 30 1.98 -5.46 6.13
N THR A 31 1.96 -4.56 7.11
CA THR A 31 1.06 -4.57 8.27
C THR A 31 0.31 -3.24 8.35
N ALA A 32 -0.87 -3.24 8.97
CA ALA A 32 -1.59 -1.99 9.24
C ALA A 32 -0.74 -1.03 10.09
N GLY A 33 -0.74 0.26 9.73
CA GLY A 33 0.11 1.29 10.32
C GLY A 33 1.43 1.51 9.58
N ASP A 34 1.85 0.59 8.70
CA ASP A 34 3.05 0.79 7.88
C ASP A 34 2.91 2.04 7.03
N THR A 35 4.00 2.81 6.96
CA THR A 35 4.08 4.00 6.11
C THR A 35 5.02 3.75 4.94
N PHE A 36 4.62 4.16 3.74
CA PHE A 36 5.44 4.01 2.54
C PHE A 36 5.31 5.21 1.61
N LEU A 37 6.22 5.27 0.64
CA LEU A 37 6.23 6.22 -0.48
C LEU A 37 6.19 5.45 -1.79
N PHE A 38 5.48 5.96 -2.78
CA PHE A 38 5.64 5.45 -4.14
C PHE A 38 6.93 5.98 -4.76
N GLN A 39 7.63 5.13 -5.53
CA GLN A 39 8.84 5.56 -6.23
C GLN A 39 8.52 6.71 -7.20
N GLY A 40 9.26 7.82 -7.08
CA GLY A 40 9.07 8.99 -7.94
C GLY A 40 7.86 9.86 -7.59
N GLU A 41 7.08 9.52 -6.56
CA GLU A 41 5.93 10.32 -6.12
C GLU A 41 6.20 10.99 -4.75
N ALA A 42 5.65 12.20 -4.60
CA ALA A 42 5.57 12.86 -3.31
C ALA A 42 4.33 12.39 -2.53
N GLY A 43 4.41 12.50 -1.19
CA GLY A 43 3.30 12.21 -0.29
C GLY A 43 3.33 10.78 0.26
N ARG A 44 3.32 10.69 1.59
CA ARG A 44 3.33 9.41 2.30
C ARG A 44 1.98 8.74 2.23
N ARG A 45 1.99 7.42 2.24
CA ARG A 45 0.80 6.57 2.36
C ARG A 45 0.90 5.76 3.63
N VAL A 46 -0.24 5.55 4.29
CA VAL A 46 -0.36 4.72 5.49
C VAL A 46 -1.25 3.53 5.16
N VAL A 47 -0.76 2.32 5.44
CA VAL A 47 -1.55 1.10 5.32
C VAL A 47 -2.64 1.10 6.38
N ARG A 48 -3.90 1.06 5.97
CA ARG A 48 -5.04 0.99 6.88
C ARG A 48 -5.48 -0.43 7.13
N ARG A 49 -5.47 -1.28 6.11
CA ARG A 49 -5.97 -2.66 6.19
C ARG A 49 -5.19 -3.58 5.25
N VAL A 50 -5.03 -4.83 5.66
CA VAL A 50 -4.42 -5.88 4.84
C VAL A 50 -5.40 -7.05 4.77
N LEU A 51 -5.89 -7.35 3.58
CA LEU A 51 -6.87 -8.39 3.32
C LEU A 51 -6.26 -9.53 2.51
N VAL A 52 -6.86 -10.72 2.58
CA VAL A 52 -6.51 -11.82 1.68
C VAL A 52 -6.90 -11.44 0.26
N PHE A 53 -5.98 -11.64 -0.68
CA PHE A 53 -6.29 -11.40 -2.08
C PHE A 53 -7.21 -12.54 -2.59
N PRO A 54 -8.35 -12.23 -3.23
CA PRO A 54 -9.42 -13.20 -3.44
C PRO A 54 -9.04 -14.36 -4.39
N THR A 55 -8.18 -14.09 -5.37
CA THR A 55 -7.79 -15.07 -6.40
C THR A 55 -6.38 -15.64 -6.21
N ASP A 56 -5.59 -15.10 -5.28
CA ASP A 56 -4.20 -15.50 -5.06
C ASP A 56 -3.83 -15.43 -3.57
N ARG A 57 -3.76 -16.59 -2.90
CA ARG A 57 -3.45 -16.67 -1.47
C ARG A 57 -2.01 -16.29 -1.12
N SER A 58 -1.10 -16.25 -2.09
CA SER A 58 0.27 -15.78 -1.90
C SER A 58 0.34 -14.25 -1.79
N ARG A 59 -0.73 -13.54 -2.17
CA ARG A 59 -0.84 -12.08 -2.15
C ARG A 59 -1.79 -11.58 -1.08
N ARG A 60 -1.66 -10.29 -0.80
CA ARG A 60 -2.56 -9.52 0.04
C ARG A 60 -3.02 -8.28 -0.72
N LEU A 61 -4.29 -7.94 -0.51
CA LEU A 61 -4.83 -6.66 -0.92
C LEU A 61 -4.58 -5.67 0.22
N VAL A 62 -3.67 -4.72 0.00
CA VAL A 62 -3.23 -3.75 1.00
C VAL A 62 -3.93 -2.43 0.73
N HIS A 63 -4.90 -2.07 1.57
CA HIS A 63 -5.58 -0.79 1.49
C HIS A 63 -4.74 0.30 2.16
N TYR A 64 -4.52 1.41 1.46
CA TYR A 64 -3.76 2.54 1.95
C TYR A 64 -4.51 3.85 1.77
N GLU A 65 -4.16 4.84 2.59
CA GLU A 65 -4.61 6.22 2.49
C GLU A 65 -3.42 7.17 2.50
N SER A 66 -3.60 8.39 1.99
CA SER A 66 -2.64 9.48 2.14
C SER A 66 -2.47 9.86 3.61
N ALA A 67 -1.22 10.08 4.04
CA ALA A 67 -0.88 10.38 5.43
C ALA A 67 -1.34 11.79 5.87
N ASP A 68 -1.64 12.66 4.91
CA ASP A 68 -1.98 14.07 5.11
C ASP A 68 -3.50 14.33 5.22
N SER A 69 -4.27 13.35 5.73
CA SER A 69 -5.74 13.43 5.88
C SER A 69 -6.21 13.70 7.29
#